data_AF-A0A2S9XGW9-F1
#
_entry.id   AF-A0A2S9XGW9-F1
#
_cell.length_a   1.000
_cell.length_b   1.000
_cell.length_c   1.000
_cell.angle_alpha   90.00
_cell.angle_beta   90.00
_cell.angle_gamma   90.00
#
_symmetry.space_group_name_H-M   'P 1'
#
loop_
_entity.id
_entity.type
_entity.pdbx_description
1 polymer ?
#
loop_
_entity_poly.entity_id
_entity_poly.type
_entity_poly.pdbx_seq_one_letter_code
_entity_poly.pdbx_strand_id
1 'polypeptide(L)'
;MPYDRILSVSESDGDYKYLSDAVGVAAEGETTLIMVASSAVGGKVIVDNRDVVIAGAESGQPFEWATSFVDPPLTIQGGARVYVSNVRIFRSGTSGQEARPAVLAESSSRVYFDKSVIVGLNGVGIFADQSAVVRLWSTSVLGQEAGLETSESAKIEGAFLSVGATEGPARKCTDDKRVNLHNSIIFSDGGESDGCDSDNSSGVWDMNEGLPSSPAWFADFYAGDLHVGEVNMTHHQPDAFFDRLIDGPLCDMDGDVIPETDAYPGADQPQ
;
A
#
# COMPACT_ATOMS: atom_id res chain seq x y z
N MET A 1 -1.11 21.66 -15.89
CA MET A 1 -0.80 21.06 -14.58
C MET A 1 -1.85 19.98 -14.36
N PRO A 2 -1.49 18.75 -13.98
CA PRO A 2 -2.46 17.64 -13.92
C PRO A 2 -3.42 17.72 -12.71
N TYR A 3 -3.29 18.74 -11.86
CA TYR A 3 -4.11 18.94 -10.66
C TYR A 3 -4.81 20.29 -10.74
N ASP A 4 -6.09 20.31 -10.34
CA ASP A 4 -6.90 21.52 -10.28
C ASP A 4 -6.59 22.33 -9.02
N ARG A 5 -6.20 21.63 -7.95
CA ARG A 5 -5.85 22.22 -6.65
C ARG A 5 -4.66 21.50 -6.02
N ILE A 6 -3.82 22.26 -5.31
CA ILE A 6 -2.71 21.74 -4.50
C ILE A 6 -2.87 22.32 -3.10
N LEU A 7 -2.85 21.45 -2.08
CA LEU A 7 -2.93 21.78 -0.67
C LEU A 7 -1.73 21.21 0.07
N SER A 8 -1.34 21.87 1.16
CA SER A 8 -0.28 21.42 2.05
C SER A 8 -0.80 21.13 3.46
N VAL A 9 -0.30 20.06 4.08
CA VAL A 9 -0.64 19.66 5.46
C VAL A 9 0.64 19.58 6.27
N SER A 10 0.72 20.37 7.34
CA SER A 10 1.87 20.41 8.28
C SER A 10 1.39 20.93 9.63
N GLU A 11 2.10 20.56 10.70
CA GLU A 11 1.80 21.04 12.05
C GLU A 11 1.90 22.58 12.21
N SER A 12 2.72 23.24 11.39
CA SER A 12 3.12 24.64 11.63
C SER A 12 2.92 25.62 10.47
N ASP A 13 3.08 25.16 9.22
CA ASP A 13 3.24 26.05 8.06
C ASP A 13 2.47 25.58 6.81
N GLY A 14 1.63 24.55 6.92
CA GLY A 14 0.75 24.09 5.84
C GLY A 14 -0.58 24.86 5.78
N ASP A 15 -1.28 24.74 4.65
CA ASP A 15 -2.65 25.27 4.49
C ASP A 15 -3.60 24.70 5.55
N TYR A 16 -3.34 23.45 5.96
CA TYR A 16 -4.09 22.75 6.99
C TYR A 16 -3.16 22.07 8.00
N LYS A 17 -3.63 21.96 9.24
CA LYS A 17 -2.97 21.17 10.28
C LYS A 17 -3.31 19.67 10.20
N TYR A 18 -4.54 19.36 9.80
CA TYR A 18 -5.08 18.01 9.79
C TYR A 18 -5.41 17.58 8.36
N LEU A 19 -5.04 16.35 8.01
CA LEU A 19 -5.32 15.77 6.69
C LEU A 19 -6.83 15.68 6.41
N SER A 20 -7.65 15.45 7.44
CA SER A 20 -9.12 15.45 7.34
C SER A 20 -9.68 16.77 6.83
N ASP A 21 -9.09 17.89 7.24
CA ASP A 21 -9.57 19.22 6.88
C ASP A 21 -9.22 19.53 5.42
N ALA A 22 -8.01 19.16 4.99
CA ALA A 22 -7.57 19.30 3.60
C ALA A 22 -8.42 18.44 2.65
N VAL A 23 -8.75 17.21 3.03
CA VAL A 23 -9.66 16.35 2.26
C VAL A 23 -11.09 16.92 2.25
N GLY A 24 -11.55 17.47 3.37
CA GLY A 24 -12.90 18.03 3.50
C GLY A 24 -13.19 19.19 2.56
N VAL A 25 -12.16 19.94 2.14
CA VAL A 25 -12.28 21.07 1.21
C VAL A 25 -12.05 20.72 -0.27
N ALA A 26 -11.65 19.48 -0.56
CA ALA A 26 -11.53 19.02 -1.95
C ALA A 26 -12.91 19.02 -2.62
N ALA A 27 -12.98 19.58 -3.83
CA ALA A 27 -14.22 19.71 -4.57
C ALA A 27 -14.51 18.44 -5.40
N GLU A 28 -15.78 18.10 -5.53
CA GLU A 28 -16.20 17.04 -6.46
C GLU A 28 -15.93 17.48 -7.91
N GLY A 29 -15.42 16.56 -8.72
CA GLY A 29 -15.08 16.83 -10.13
C GLY A 29 -13.76 17.56 -10.35
N GLU A 30 -13.01 17.88 -9.29
CA GLU A 30 -11.65 18.41 -9.34
C GLU A 30 -10.67 17.39 -8.76
N THR A 31 -9.47 17.29 -9.35
CA THR A 31 -8.37 16.51 -8.76
C THR A 31 -7.56 17.39 -7.81
N THR A 32 -7.61 17.07 -6.52
CA THR A 32 -6.85 17.80 -5.47
C THR A 32 -5.61 17.01 -5.05
N LEU A 33 -4.42 17.58 -5.24
CA LEU A 33 -3.18 17.08 -4.65
C LEU A 33 -3.02 17.63 -3.22
N ILE A 34 -2.76 16.75 -2.26
CA ILE A 34 -2.50 17.07 -0.86
C ILE A 34 -1.11 16.55 -0.51
N MET A 35 -0.17 17.47 -0.32
CA MET A 35 1.19 17.18 0.12
C MET A 35 1.22 17.19 1.66
N VAL A 36 1.67 16.09 2.27
CA VAL A 36 1.60 15.90 3.72
C VAL A 36 3.01 15.80 4.30
N ALA A 37 3.38 16.77 5.14
CA ALA A 37 4.66 16.76 5.84
C ALA A 37 4.71 15.62 6.86
N SER A 38 5.92 15.13 7.17
CA SER A 38 6.16 14.09 8.18
C SER A 38 5.69 14.51 9.58
N SER A 39 5.66 15.82 9.85
CA SER A 39 5.17 16.44 11.08
C SER A 39 3.65 16.48 11.21
N ALA A 40 2.88 16.17 10.16
CA ALA A 40 1.43 16.29 10.20
C ALA A 40 0.80 15.35 11.24
N VAL A 41 -0.39 15.71 11.73
CA VAL A 41 -1.13 14.85 12.66
C VAL A 41 -2.06 13.92 11.86
N GLY A 42 -1.82 12.61 12.01
CA GLY A 42 -2.73 11.57 11.54
C GLY A 42 -4.09 11.62 12.24
N GLY A 43 -5.16 11.35 11.49
CA GLY A 43 -6.53 11.35 12.00
C GLY A 43 -7.46 10.51 11.14
N LYS A 44 -8.72 10.34 11.51
CA LYS A 44 -9.67 9.67 10.62
C LYS A 44 -9.96 10.53 9.39
N VAL A 45 -9.82 9.95 8.20
CA VAL A 45 -10.18 10.59 6.93
C VAL A 45 -11.18 9.73 6.19
N ILE A 46 -12.25 10.38 5.73
CA ILE A 46 -13.24 9.80 4.83
C ILE A 46 -13.18 10.56 3.51
N VAL A 47 -12.87 9.88 2.42
CA VAL A 47 -12.98 10.42 1.07
C VAL A 47 -14.26 9.90 0.44
N ASP A 48 -15.19 10.80 0.15
CA ASP A 48 -16.51 10.49 -0.42
C ASP A 48 -16.72 11.34 -1.68
N ASN A 49 -16.98 10.68 -2.81
CA ASN A 49 -17.22 11.24 -4.16
C ASN A 49 -16.21 12.29 -4.65
N ARG A 50 -14.97 12.24 -4.16
CA ARG A 50 -13.90 13.19 -4.49
C ARG A 50 -12.70 12.50 -5.11
N ASP A 51 -11.95 13.26 -5.91
CA ASP A 51 -10.70 12.82 -6.52
C ASP A 51 -9.51 13.48 -5.79
N VAL A 52 -8.77 12.67 -5.02
CA VAL A 52 -7.71 13.16 -4.14
C VAL A 52 -6.43 12.38 -4.34
N VAL A 53 -5.29 13.09 -4.39
CA VAL A 53 -3.95 12.51 -4.30
C VAL A 53 -3.37 12.91 -2.94
N ILE A 54 -2.95 11.94 -2.14
CA ILE A 54 -2.31 12.13 -0.84
C ILE A 54 -0.87 11.64 -0.97
N ALA A 55 0.10 12.54 -0.84
CA ALA A 55 1.51 12.19 -0.99
C ALA A 55 2.32 12.72 0.19
N GLY A 56 3.27 11.90 0.68
CA GLY A 56 4.31 12.39 1.59
C GLY A 56 5.10 13.53 0.93
N ALA A 57 5.31 14.63 1.66
CA ALA A 57 5.96 15.83 1.12
C ALA A 57 7.50 15.72 1.05
N GLU A 58 8.08 14.80 1.82
CA GLU A 58 9.52 14.67 2.00
C GLU A 58 10.01 13.34 1.40
N SER A 59 11.04 13.43 0.55
CA SER A 59 11.71 12.23 0.03
C SER A 59 12.40 11.49 1.19
N GLY A 60 12.23 10.16 1.25
CA GLY A 60 12.83 9.31 2.29
C GLY A 60 12.27 9.48 3.71
N GLN A 61 11.30 10.37 3.94
CA GLN A 61 10.60 10.50 5.23
C GLN A 61 9.09 10.32 5.03
N PRO A 62 8.57 9.08 5.12
CA PRO A 62 7.16 8.83 4.94
C PRO A 62 6.36 9.49 6.07
N PHE A 63 5.25 10.12 5.71
CA PHE A 63 4.28 10.59 6.70
C PHE A 63 3.66 9.38 7.42
N GLU A 64 3.81 9.33 8.76
CA GLU A 64 3.17 8.31 9.59
C GLU A 64 1.76 8.73 9.97
N TRP A 65 0.80 8.14 9.28
CA TRP A 65 -0.61 8.28 9.54
C TRP A 65 -1.07 7.25 10.56
N ALA A 66 -0.80 7.53 11.83
CA ALA A 66 -1.31 6.76 12.95
C ALA A 66 -2.65 7.31 13.46
N THR A 67 -3.53 6.42 13.93
CA THR A 67 -4.77 6.79 14.63
C THR A 67 -4.95 5.95 15.89
N SER A 68 -5.48 6.57 16.95
CA SER A 68 -5.96 5.88 18.16
C SER A 68 -7.48 5.65 18.15
N PHE A 69 -8.18 6.08 17.09
CA PHE A 69 -9.61 5.88 16.93
C PHE A 69 -9.94 4.42 16.59
N VAL A 70 -11.16 4.01 16.95
CA VAL A 70 -11.68 2.66 16.66
C VAL A 70 -11.81 2.43 15.16
N ASP A 71 -12.20 3.48 14.44
CA ASP A 71 -12.45 3.47 12.99
C ASP A 71 -11.17 3.35 12.16
N PRO A 72 -11.28 2.89 10.90
CA PRO A 72 -10.16 2.89 9.97
C PRO A 72 -9.56 4.31 9.82
N PRO A 73 -8.23 4.47 9.85
CA PRO A 73 -7.61 5.77 9.55
C PRO A 73 -8.04 6.32 8.19
N LEU A 74 -8.15 5.47 7.17
CA LEU A 74 -8.63 5.85 5.84
C LEU A 74 -9.86 5.04 5.43
N THR A 75 -10.95 5.75 5.11
CA THR A 75 -12.14 5.19 4.47
C THR A 75 -12.37 5.88 3.12
N ILE A 76 -12.56 5.11 2.06
CA ILE A 76 -12.90 5.59 0.72
C ILE A 76 -14.26 5.01 0.33
N GLN A 77 -15.20 5.88 -0.04
CA GLN A 77 -16.58 5.48 -0.33
C GLN A 77 -17.17 6.26 -1.51
N GLY A 78 -18.39 5.90 -1.91
CA GLY A 78 -19.05 6.47 -3.07
C GLY A 78 -18.28 6.19 -4.36
N GLY A 79 -18.24 7.15 -5.28
CA GLY A 79 -17.47 7.12 -6.52
C GLY A 79 -16.09 7.75 -6.43
N ALA A 80 -15.52 7.90 -5.23
CA ALA A 80 -14.24 8.57 -5.00
C ALA A 80 -13.07 7.89 -5.74
N ARG A 81 -12.09 8.68 -6.17
CA ARG A 81 -10.80 8.20 -6.67
C ARG A 81 -9.66 8.73 -5.80
N VAL A 82 -8.91 7.83 -5.20
CA VAL A 82 -7.84 8.19 -4.25
C VAL A 82 -6.51 7.61 -4.68
N TYR A 83 -5.48 8.43 -4.72
CA TYR A 83 -4.10 7.98 -4.90
C TYR A 83 -3.33 8.28 -3.61
N VAL A 84 -2.60 7.31 -3.09
CA VAL A 84 -1.77 7.45 -1.90
C VAL A 84 -0.37 6.99 -2.23
N SER A 85 0.64 7.83 -1.98
CA SER A 85 2.03 7.47 -2.23
C SER A 85 2.95 7.95 -1.11
N ASN A 86 3.94 7.11 -0.75
CA ASN A 86 4.94 7.40 0.28
C ASN A 86 4.30 7.76 1.65
N VAL A 87 3.33 6.94 2.07
CA VAL A 87 2.63 7.11 3.35
C VAL A 87 2.66 5.80 4.14
N ARG A 88 2.83 5.91 5.46
CA ARG A 88 2.65 4.80 6.39
C ARG A 88 1.32 4.94 7.12
N ILE A 89 0.34 4.11 6.78
CA ILE A 89 -0.95 4.05 7.46
C ILE A 89 -0.89 3.00 8.56
N PHE A 90 -1.07 3.43 9.80
CA PHE A 90 -0.93 2.57 10.96
C PHE A 90 -2.16 2.63 11.87
N ARG A 91 -2.74 1.47 12.13
CA ARG A 91 -3.78 1.29 13.14
C ARG A 91 -3.26 0.38 14.24
N SER A 92 -2.95 0.97 15.40
CA SER A 92 -2.77 0.20 16.63
C SER A 92 -4.15 -0.17 17.17
N GLY A 93 -4.49 -1.44 17.12
CA GLY A 93 -5.62 -1.94 17.90
C GLY A 93 -5.36 -1.89 19.39
N THR A 94 -6.40 -1.63 20.17
CA THR A 94 -6.38 -1.90 21.62
C THR A 94 -7.19 -3.17 21.90
N SER A 95 -6.70 -4.01 22.81
CA SER A 95 -7.33 -5.28 23.19
C SER A 95 -8.79 -5.06 23.62
N GLY A 96 -9.72 -5.84 23.05
CA GLY A 96 -11.15 -5.79 23.39
C GLY A 96 -11.99 -4.86 22.53
N GLN A 97 -11.42 -4.22 21.50
CA GLN A 97 -12.18 -3.50 20.47
C GLN A 97 -12.54 -4.40 19.30
N GLU A 98 -13.63 -4.05 18.60
CA GLU A 98 -14.06 -4.74 17.39
C GLU A 98 -12.98 -4.62 16.29
N ALA A 99 -12.74 -5.72 15.58
CA ALA A 99 -11.79 -5.77 14.50
C ALA A 99 -12.22 -4.82 13.37
N ARG A 100 -11.26 -4.02 12.88
CA ARG A 100 -11.46 -3.05 11.80
C ARG A 100 -10.23 -2.95 10.91
N PRO A 101 -10.41 -2.68 9.61
CA PRO A 101 -9.29 -2.51 8.70
C PRO A 101 -8.48 -1.25 9.02
N ALA A 102 -7.21 -1.20 8.58
CA ALA A 102 -6.47 0.06 8.51
C ALA A 102 -6.97 0.93 7.33
N VAL A 103 -7.32 0.30 6.21
CA VAL A 103 -7.92 0.96 5.04
C VAL A 103 -9.21 0.25 4.66
N LEU A 104 -10.31 1.01 4.60
CA LEU A 104 -11.60 0.54 4.07
C LEU A 104 -11.87 1.21 2.71
N ALA A 105 -12.05 0.41 1.66
CA ALA A 105 -12.55 0.88 0.37
C ALA A 105 -13.90 0.21 0.07
N GLU A 106 -14.94 0.98 -0.14
CA GLU A 106 -16.30 0.46 -0.34
C GLU A 106 -17.02 1.15 -1.50
N SER A 107 -18.26 0.74 -1.78
CA SER A 107 -19.08 1.25 -2.88
C SER A 107 -18.42 1.11 -4.25
N SER A 108 -18.35 2.16 -5.07
CA SER A 108 -17.74 2.14 -6.40
C SER A 108 -16.40 2.87 -6.44
N SER A 109 -15.77 2.99 -5.26
CA SER A 109 -14.53 3.73 -5.08
C SER A 109 -13.35 3.07 -5.78
N ARG A 110 -12.34 3.88 -6.09
CA ARG A 110 -11.09 3.44 -6.70
C ARG A 110 -9.93 4.00 -5.90
N VAL A 111 -9.08 3.14 -5.37
CA VAL A 111 -7.91 3.56 -4.60
C VAL A 111 -6.64 2.94 -5.16
N TYR A 112 -5.56 3.71 -5.17
CA TYR A 112 -4.25 3.33 -5.66
C TYR A 112 -3.22 3.65 -4.58
N PHE A 113 -2.45 2.66 -4.20
CA PHE A 113 -1.35 2.78 -3.25
C PHE A 113 -0.03 2.50 -3.96
N ASP A 114 0.94 3.37 -3.73
CA ASP A 114 2.29 3.24 -4.25
C ASP A 114 3.30 3.50 -3.13
N LYS A 115 4.37 2.70 -3.06
CA LYS A 115 5.48 2.90 -2.11
C LYS A 115 5.00 3.17 -0.67
N SER A 116 3.98 2.44 -0.23
CA SER A 116 3.29 2.71 1.04
C SER A 116 3.43 1.54 2.01
N VAL A 117 3.18 1.80 3.28
CA VAL A 117 3.16 0.77 4.33
C VAL A 117 1.83 0.85 5.06
N ILE A 118 1.10 -0.26 5.10
CA ILE A 118 -0.25 -0.33 5.68
C ILE A 118 -0.26 -1.40 6.75
N VAL A 119 -0.65 -1.03 7.97
CA VAL A 119 -0.59 -1.91 9.13
C VAL A 119 -1.89 -1.84 9.94
N GLY A 120 -2.59 -2.97 10.03
CA GLY A 120 -3.83 -3.14 10.80
C GLY A 120 -3.71 -4.19 11.90
N LEU A 121 -3.15 -3.83 13.07
CA LEU A 121 -2.86 -4.78 14.17
C LEU A 121 -4.08 -5.18 15.03
N ASN A 122 -5.31 -5.00 14.52
CA ASN A 122 -6.57 -5.48 15.12
C ASN A 122 -7.69 -5.51 14.08
N GLY A 123 -7.53 -6.42 13.12
CA GLY A 123 -8.37 -6.55 11.94
C GLY A 123 -7.49 -6.80 10.72
N VAL A 124 -7.93 -6.31 9.56
CA VAL A 124 -7.19 -6.49 8.30
C VAL A 124 -6.34 -5.28 7.93
N GLY A 125 -5.34 -5.48 7.07
CA GLY A 125 -4.58 -4.35 6.50
C GLY A 125 -5.48 -3.50 5.60
N ILE A 126 -5.96 -4.09 4.51
CA ILE A 126 -6.89 -3.45 3.57
C ILE A 126 -8.14 -4.32 3.41
N PHE A 127 -9.31 -3.71 3.53
CA PHE A 127 -10.59 -4.33 3.18
C PHE A 127 -11.22 -3.61 2.00
N ALA A 128 -11.55 -4.36 0.94
CA ALA A 128 -12.32 -3.86 -0.19
C ALA A 128 -13.69 -4.53 -0.26
N ASP A 129 -14.75 -3.73 -0.25
CA ASP A 129 -16.15 -4.19 -0.21
C ASP A 129 -16.97 -3.63 -1.38
N GLN A 130 -18.15 -4.21 -1.61
CA GLN A 130 -19.09 -3.84 -2.66
C GLN A 130 -18.45 -3.90 -4.05
N SER A 131 -18.29 -2.79 -4.76
CA SER A 131 -17.70 -2.74 -6.11
C SER A 131 -16.37 -1.97 -6.14
N ALA A 132 -15.74 -1.81 -4.97
CA ALA A 132 -14.51 -1.05 -4.84
C ALA A 132 -13.35 -1.74 -5.58
N VAL A 133 -12.43 -0.92 -6.09
CA VAL A 133 -11.20 -1.39 -6.74
C VAL A 133 -10.00 -0.79 -6.04
N VAL A 134 -9.16 -1.65 -5.49
CA VAL A 134 -7.88 -1.29 -4.88
C VAL A 134 -6.75 -1.72 -5.81
N ARG A 135 -5.79 -0.83 -6.05
CA ARG A 135 -4.54 -1.17 -6.72
C ARG A 135 -3.34 -0.86 -5.87
N LEU A 136 -2.38 -1.78 -5.84
CA LEU A 136 -1.22 -1.71 -4.97
C LEU A 136 0.06 -1.89 -5.80
N TRP A 137 1.04 -1.03 -5.55
CA TRP A 137 2.36 -1.10 -6.16
C TRP A 137 3.43 -0.86 -5.11
N SER A 138 4.46 -1.71 -5.05
CA SER A 138 5.59 -1.55 -4.13
C SER A 138 5.15 -1.24 -2.69
N THR A 139 4.09 -1.91 -2.23
CA THR A 139 3.40 -1.58 -0.97
C THR A 139 3.43 -2.78 -0.05
N SER A 140 3.74 -2.53 1.22
CA SER A 140 3.73 -3.53 2.28
C SER A 140 2.43 -3.45 3.06
N VAL A 141 1.77 -4.59 3.25
CA VAL A 141 0.50 -4.68 3.96
C VAL A 141 0.58 -5.74 5.04
N LEU A 142 0.27 -5.39 6.28
CA LEU A 142 0.20 -6.31 7.40
C LEU A 142 -1.15 -6.16 8.10
N GLY A 143 -1.84 -7.27 8.34
CA GLY A 143 -3.00 -7.30 9.24
C GLY A 143 -2.86 -8.37 10.32
N GLN A 144 -3.80 -8.38 11.25
CA GLN A 144 -3.94 -9.48 12.20
C GLN A 144 -4.82 -10.59 11.62
N GLU A 145 -6.05 -10.24 11.20
CA GLU A 145 -7.04 -11.18 10.68
C GLU A 145 -6.85 -11.51 9.19
N ALA A 146 -6.29 -10.58 8.42
CA ALA A 146 -5.80 -10.80 7.06
C ALA A 146 -4.94 -9.62 6.61
N GLY A 147 -4.00 -9.84 5.69
CA GLY A 147 -3.30 -8.73 5.04
C GLY A 147 -4.25 -7.96 4.12
N LEU A 148 -4.83 -8.69 3.17
CA LEU A 148 -5.80 -8.20 2.20
C LEU A 148 -7.11 -8.99 2.30
N GLU A 149 -8.23 -8.30 2.42
CA GLU A 149 -9.56 -8.92 2.43
C GLU A 149 -10.48 -8.28 1.37
N THR A 150 -11.33 -9.11 0.76
CA THR A 150 -12.33 -8.67 -0.22
C THR A 150 -13.70 -9.30 0.00
N SER A 151 -14.74 -8.55 -0.35
CA SER A 151 -16.12 -9.04 -0.40
C SER A 151 -16.95 -8.55 -1.60
N GLU A 152 -18.11 -9.18 -1.78
CA GLU A 152 -19.15 -8.86 -2.76
C GLU A 152 -18.74 -8.86 -4.23
N SER A 153 -18.43 -7.71 -4.82
CA SER A 153 -17.99 -7.54 -6.22
C SER A 153 -16.60 -6.87 -6.31
N ALA A 154 -15.98 -6.61 -5.15
CA ALA A 154 -14.77 -5.81 -5.02
C ALA A 154 -13.54 -6.56 -5.51
N LYS A 155 -12.48 -5.81 -5.81
CA LYS A 155 -11.24 -6.35 -6.37
C LYS A 155 -10.03 -5.63 -5.81
N ILE A 156 -8.97 -6.40 -5.53
CA ILE A 156 -7.64 -5.93 -5.21
C ILE A 156 -6.68 -6.51 -6.24
N GLU A 157 -5.89 -5.65 -6.86
CA GLU A 157 -4.86 -6.02 -7.83
C GLU A 157 -3.54 -5.37 -7.41
N GLY A 158 -2.42 -6.09 -7.49
CA GLY A 158 -1.16 -5.42 -7.24
C GLY A 158 0.08 -6.23 -7.56
N ALA A 159 1.22 -5.55 -7.52
CA ALA A 159 2.51 -6.17 -7.77
C ALA A 159 3.62 -5.63 -6.88
N PHE A 160 4.66 -6.45 -6.69
CA PHE A 160 5.81 -6.12 -5.84
C PHE A 160 5.39 -5.82 -4.41
N LEU A 161 4.49 -6.64 -3.88
CA LEU A 161 3.93 -6.47 -2.54
C LEU A 161 4.57 -7.43 -1.56
N SER A 162 4.60 -7.01 -0.30
CA SER A 162 4.79 -7.88 0.86
C SER A 162 3.49 -7.88 1.66
N VAL A 163 2.79 -9.01 1.69
CA VAL A 163 1.48 -9.12 2.34
C VAL A 163 1.55 -10.13 3.48
N GLY A 164 1.34 -9.66 4.70
CA GLY A 164 1.42 -10.45 5.92
C GLY A 164 0.11 -10.52 6.68
N ALA A 165 -0.10 -11.61 7.40
CA ALA A 165 -1.10 -11.71 8.46
C ALA A 165 -0.52 -12.42 9.70
N THR A 166 -0.82 -11.93 10.90
CA THR A 166 -0.29 -12.51 12.15
C THR A 166 -1.16 -13.61 12.74
N GLU A 167 -2.46 -13.66 12.43
CA GLU A 167 -3.37 -14.69 12.95
C GLU A 167 -4.18 -15.36 11.83
N GLY A 168 -4.63 -14.59 10.84
CA GLY A 168 -5.36 -15.12 9.69
C GLY A 168 -4.49 -15.28 8.43
N PRO A 169 -5.12 -15.43 7.25
CA PRO A 169 -4.40 -15.61 5.99
C PRO A 169 -3.91 -14.27 5.41
N ALA A 170 -2.79 -14.29 4.69
CA ALA A 170 -2.30 -13.10 3.97
C ALA A 170 -3.35 -12.51 3.01
N ARG A 171 -4.13 -13.38 2.33
CA ARG A 171 -5.26 -12.97 1.49
C ARG A 171 -6.52 -13.72 1.87
N LYS A 172 -7.64 -13.00 1.90
CA LYS A 172 -8.97 -13.52 2.23
C LYS A 172 -10.01 -13.05 1.21
N CYS A 173 -10.64 -13.98 0.51
CA CYS A 173 -11.64 -13.70 -0.52
C CYS A 173 -12.98 -14.33 -0.15
N THR A 174 -14.08 -13.61 -0.38
CA THR A 174 -15.44 -14.18 -0.39
C THR A 174 -15.97 -14.19 -1.82
N ASP A 175 -16.18 -15.39 -2.38
CA ASP A 175 -16.63 -15.68 -3.76
C ASP A 175 -15.69 -15.23 -4.91
N ASP A 176 -15.80 -15.90 -6.08
CA ASP A 176 -15.13 -15.65 -7.38
C ASP A 176 -13.96 -14.64 -7.40
N LYS A 177 -12.74 -15.16 -7.14
CA LYS A 177 -11.38 -14.59 -7.36
C LYS A 177 -11.25 -13.05 -7.38
N ARG A 178 -10.77 -12.46 -6.27
CA ARG A 178 -10.80 -10.99 -6.07
C ARG A 178 -9.50 -10.34 -5.60
N VAL A 179 -8.46 -11.11 -5.25
CA VAL A 179 -7.14 -10.58 -4.88
C VAL A 179 -6.07 -11.18 -5.79
N ASN A 180 -5.68 -10.44 -6.83
CA ASN A 180 -4.69 -10.89 -7.81
C ASN A 180 -3.35 -10.21 -7.55
N LEU A 181 -2.32 -11.00 -7.25
CA LEU A 181 -0.98 -10.50 -6.95
C LEU A 181 0.04 -10.97 -7.98
N HIS A 182 1.01 -10.12 -8.28
CA HIS A 182 2.07 -10.40 -9.23
C HIS A 182 3.46 -10.06 -8.67
N ASN A 183 4.42 -10.97 -8.75
CA ASN A 183 5.78 -10.77 -8.20
C ASN A 183 5.75 -10.30 -6.74
N SER A 184 4.98 -10.98 -5.90
CA SER A 184 4.68 -10.56 -4.52
C SER A 184 4.89 -11.69 -3.52
N ILE A 185 5.23 -11.33 -2.29
CA ILE A 185 5.42 -12.24 -1.18
C ILE A 185 4.17 -12.24 -0.31
N ILE A 186 3.74 -13.42 0.11
CA ILE A 186 2.68 -13.60 1.10
C ILE A 186 3.19 -14.41 2.30
N PHE A 187 2.69 -14.08 3.48
CA PHE A 187 3.01 -14.79 4.72
C PHE A 187 1.84 -14.75 5.71
N SER A 188 1.47 -15.91 6.23
CA SER A 188 0.48 -16.11 7.29
C SER A 188 1.17 -16.76 8.50
N ASP A 189 1.38 -16.03 9.60
CA ASP A 189 2.12 -16.53 10.77
C ASP A 189 1.46 -17.78 11.39
N GLY A 190 0.13 -17.81 11.43
CA GLY A 190 -0.65 -18.97 11.89
C GLY A 190 -0.61 -20.18 10.94
N GLY A 191 -0.01 -20.05 9.76
CA GLY A 191 -0.04 -21.06 8.70
C GLY A 191 -1.43 -21.24 8.07
N GLU A 192 -2.32 -20.28 8.27
CA GLU A 192 -3.63 -20.25 7.62
C GLU A 192 -3.46 -20.19 6.10
N SER A 193 -4.15 -21.09 5.41
CA SER A 193 -4.09 -21.20 3.96
C SER A 193 -4.66 -19.94 3.31
N ASP A 194 -4.05 -19.54 2.21
CA ASP A 194 -4.59 -18.50 1.35
C ASP A 194 -6.06 -18.75 0.99
N GLY A 195 -6.93 -17.79 1.32
CA GLY A 195 -8.36 -17.86 1.03
C GLY A 195 -8.72 -17.43 -0.40
N CYS A 196 -7.74 -17.09 -1.23
CA CYS A 196 -7.92 -16.62 -2.60
C CYS A 196 -7.28 -17.59 -3.60
N ASP A 197 -7.97 -17.81 -4.72
CA ASP A 197 -7.47 -18.61 -5.84
C ASP A 197 -6.26 -17.93 -6.52
N SER A 198 -5.24 -18.70 -6.87
CA SER A 198 -3.99 -18.24 -7.47
C SER A 198 -3.96 -18.21 -9.00
N ASP A 199 -5.00 -18.67 -9.71
CA ASP A 199 -4.99 -18.81 -11.18
C ASP A 199 -4.73 -17.50 -11.96
N ASN A 200 -5.12 -16.35 -11.40
CA ASN A 200 -4.88 -15.03 -12.00
C ASN A 200 -3.68 -14.30 -11.36
N SER A 201 -3.07 -14.89 -10.33
CA SER A 201 -1.84 -14.40 -9.72
C SER A 201 -0.64 -15.05 -10.43
N SER A 202 0.50 -14.36 -10.48
CA SER A 202 1.69 -14.90 -11.15
C SER A 202 2.96 -14.50 -10.44
N GLY A 203 3.83 -15.46 -10.16
CA GLY A 203 5.00 -15.18 -9.33
C GLY A 203 4.53 -14.66 -7.98
N VAL A 204 3.77 -15.46 -7.24
CA VAL A 204 3.52 -15.20 -5.81
C VAL A 204 4.29 -16.23 -5.03
N TRP A 205 5.10 -15.78 -4.07
CA TRP A 205 5.79 -16.66 -3.16
C TRP A 205 5.03 -16.70 -1.84
N ASP A 206 4.50 -17.87 -1.52
CA ASP A 206 4.02 -18.17 -0.19
C ASP A 206 5.16 -18.67 0.69
N MET A 207 5.55 -17.86 1.68
CA MET A 207 6.61 -18.19 2.64
C MET A 207 6.24 -19.37 3.53
N ASN A 208 4.96 -19.72 3.67
CA ASN A 208 4.51 -20.86 4.45
C ASN A 208 4.66 -22.19 3.70
N GLU A 209 4.68 -22.18 2.36
CA GLU A 209 4.77 -23.40 1.54
C GLU A 209 6.21 -23.87 1.28
N GLY A 210 7.20 -23.00 1.48
CA GLY A 210 8.61 -23.35 1.41
C GLY A 210 9.52 -22.21 0.96
N LEU A 211 10.79 -22.54 0.75
CA LEU A 211 11.76 -21.60 0.17
C LEU A 211 11.31 -21.19 -1.25
N PRO A 212 11.60 -19.95 -1.68
CA PRO A 212 11.18 -19.51 -3.00
C PRO A 212 11.87 -20.38 -4.04
N SER A 213 11.14 -20.72 -5.10
CA SER A 213 11.70 -21.47 -6.24
C SER A 213 12.76 -20.66 -7.01
N SER A 214 12.87 -19.36 -6.75
CA SER A 214 13.88 -18.45 -7.30
C SER A 214 14.59 -17.67 -6.18
N PRO A 215 15.93 -17.60 -6.16
CA PRO A 215 16.69 -16.82 -5.17
C PRO A 215 16.52 -15.29 -5.30
N ALA A 216 15.76 -14.80 -6.28
CA ALA A 216 15.55 -13.37 -6.55
C ALA A 216 14.60 -12.64 -5.56
N TRP A 217 14.36 -13.19 -4.37
CA TRP A 217 13.25 -12.81 -3.50
C TRP A 217 13.68 -12.77 -2.03
N PHE A 218 14.24 -11.66 -1.56
CA PHE A 218 14.44 -11.41 -0.13
C PHE A 218 14.16 -9.93 0.18
N ALA A 219 13.88 -9.63 1.46
CA ALA A 219 13.63 -8.30 2.03
C ALA A 219 14.15 -8.31 3.48
N ASP A 220 14.80 -7.22 3.93
CA ASP A 220 15.19 -7.02 5.33
C ASP A 220 14.09 -6.21 6.05
N PHE A 221 13.34 -6.91 6.90
CA PHE A 221 12.20 -6.37 7.64
C PHE A 221 12.56 -5.23 8.61
N TYR A 222 13.81 -5.12 9.10
CA TYR A 222 14.18 -4.09 10.08
C TYR A 222 14.52 -2.75 9.45
N ALA A 223 14.87 -2.73 8.16
CA ALA A 223 15.25 -1.53 7.43
C ALA A 223 14.06 -0.86 6.70
N GLY A 224 12.90 -1.54 6.63
CA GLY A 224 11.81 -1.12 5.74
C GLY A 224 12.15 -1.31 4.27
N ASP A 225 13.09 -2.22 3.98
CA ASP A 225 13.72 -2.37 2.68
C ASP A 225 13.19 -3.59 1.93
N LEU A 226 12.77 -3.37 0.67
CA LEU A 226 12.37 -4.42 -0.25
C LEU A 226 13.56 -4.71 -1.19
N HIS A 227 14.58 -5.39 -0.69
CA HIS A 227 15.67 -5.89 -1.52
C HIS A 227 16.15 -7.29 -1.17
N VAL A 228 16.45 -8.01 -2.25
CA VAL A 228 17.41 -9.11 -2.26
C VAL A 228 18.76 -8.58 -1.78
N GLY A 229 19.30 -9.17 -0.71
CA GLY A 229 20.74 -9.13 -0.41
C GLY A 229 21.09 -8.63 0.99
N GLU A 230 21.62 -9.55 1.80
CA GLU A 230 22.25 -9.28 3.09
C GLU A 230 23.28 -8.13 3.06
N VAL A 231 23.26 -7.28 4.09
CA VAL A 231 24.33 -6.59 4.89
C VAL A 231 25.74 -6.30 4.30
N ASN A 232 26.09 -6.63 3.06
CA ASN A 232 27.36 -6.29 2.42
C ASN A 232 27.17 -6.11 0.90
N MET A 233 26.90 -4.87 0.51
CA MET A 233 26.72 -4.31 -0.85
C MET A 233 27.90 -4.51 -1.85
N THR A 234 28.68 -5.59 -1.77
CA THR A 234 29.82 -5.77 -2.70
C THR A 234 29.58 -6.73 -3.84
N HIS A 235 28.74 -7.75 -3.68
CA HIS A 235 28.51 -8.74 -4.73
C HIS A 235 27.03 -9.11 -4.73
N HIS A 236 26.28 -8.68 -5.74
CA HIS A 236 25.16 -9.38 -6.38
C HIS A 236 24.42 -8.40 -7.31
N GLN A 237 25.00 -8.11 -8.48
CA GLN A 237 24.17 -7.72 -9.62
C GLN A 237 23.25 -8.91 -9.94
N PRO A 238 21.95 -8.70 -10.18
CA PRO A 238 21.10 -9.78 -10.65
C PRO A 238 21.56 -10.24 -12.04
N ASP A 239 21.41 -11.53 -12.32
CA ASP A 239 21.77 -12.11 -13.62
C ASP A 239 20.83 -11.67 -14.76
N ALA A 240 19.75 -10.96 -14.44
CA ALA A 240 18.79 -10.43 -15.40
C ALA A 240 18.27 -9.07 -14.95
N PHE A 241 18.23 -8.14 -15.90
CA PHE A 241 17.57 -6.86 -15.78
C PHE A 241 16.23 -6.89 -16.51
N PHE A 242 15.30 -6.03 -16.13
CA PHE A 242 13.95 -6.02 -16.70
C PHE A 242 13.65 -4.68 -17.37
N ASP A 243 12.93 -4.71 -18.48
CA ASP A 243 12.40 -3.48 -19.06
C ASP A 243 11.37 -2.86 -18.10
N ARG A 244 11.44 -1.54 -17.95
CA ARG A 244 10.45 -0.79 -17.18
C ARG A 244 9.09 -0.95 -17.85
N LEU A 245 8.06 -1.30 -17.07
CA LEU A 245 6.69 -1.36 -17.59
C LEU A 245 6.29 -0.03 -18.22
N ILE A 246 5.33 -0.08 -19.14
CA ILE A 246 4.93 1.07 -19.98
C ILE A 246 4.41 2.27 -19.16
N ASP A 247 4.11 2.07 -17.86
CA ASP A 247 3.73 3.09 -16.86
C ASP A 247 4.41 2.85 -15.50
N GLY A 248 5.59 2.22 -15.50
CA GLY A 248 6.38 1.96 -14.28
C GLY A 248 7.00 3.24 -13.68
N PRO A 249 7.51 3.17 -12.44
CA PRO A 249 8.15 4.31 -11.78
C PRO A 249 9.34 4.85 -12.60
N LEU A 250 9.42 6.17 -12.77
CA LEU A 250 10.49 6.83 -13.54
C LEU A 250 11.81 6.94 -12.76
N CYS A 251 11.73 6.83 -11.43
CA CYS A 251 12.87 6.88 -10.53
C CYS A 251 12.67 5.93 -9.33
N ASP A 252 13.79 5.50 -8.76
CA ASP A 252 13.85 4.63 -7.60
C ASP A 252 13.57 5.39 -6.28
N MET A 253 14.16 5.01 -5.14
CA MET A 253 13.79 5.55 -3.83
C MET A 253 14.56 6.81 -3.45
N ASP A 254 15.79 7.00 -3.93
CA ASP A 254 16.60 8.20 -3.67
C ASP A 254 16.57 9.20 -4.85
N GLY A 255 15.99 8.80 -5.98
CA GLY A 255 15.60 9.70 -7.07
C GLY A 255 16.38 9.48 -8.36
N ASP A 256 17.13 8.39 -8.47
CA ASP A 256 17.86 8.02 -9.67
C ASP A 256 16.92 7.48 -10.74
N VAL A 257 17.22 7.82 -12.00
CA VAL A 257 16.34 7.49 -13.14
C VAL A 257 16.36 5.98 -13.38
N ILE A 258 15.20 5.35 -13.32
CA ILE A 258 15.03 3.95 -13.71
C ILE A 258 15.05 3.90 -15.24
N PRO A 259 16.04 3.23 -15.87
CA PRO A 259 16.16 3.16 -17.32
C PRO A 259 14.97 2.40 -17.93
N GLU A 260 14.63 2.73 -19.18
CA GLU A 260 13.51 2.07 -19.89
C GLU A 260 13.78 0.58 -20.16
N THR A 261 15.05 0.25 -20.36
CA THR A 261 15.55 -1.11 -20.57
C THR A 261 16.60 -1.42 -19.51
N ASP A 262 16.71 -2.70 -19.15
CA ASP A 262 17.69 -3.17 -18.19
C ASP A 262 17.62 -2.48 -16.80
N ALA A 263 16.40 -2.21 -16.31
CA ALA A 263 16.17 -1.64 -14.99
C ALA A 263 16.36 -2.67 -13.87
N TYR A 264 16.88 -2.17 -12.74
CA TYR A 264 16.97 -2.91 -11.49
C TYR A 264 15.69 -2.73 -10.64
N PRO A 265 15.05 -3.81 -10.16
CA PRO A 265 13.81 -3.73 -9.38
C PRO A 265 14.00 -3.33 -7.92
N GLY A 266 15.23 -3.05 -7.50
CA GLY A 266 15.53 -2.52 -6.18
C GLY A 266 15.31 -1.02 -6.03
N ALA A 267 15.44 -0.53 -4.80
CA ALA A 267 15.34 0.87 -4.39
C ALA A 267 16.52 1.76 -4.84
N ASP A 268 17.62 1.20 -5.36
CA ASP A 268 18.77 1.95 -5.91
C ASP A 268 19.33 1.25 -7.16
N GLN A 269 19.50 1.98 -8.28
CA GLN A 269 20.12 1.43 -9.48
C GLN A 269 21.62 1.16 -9.26
N PRO A 270 22.17 0.02 -9.74
CA PRO A 270 23.61 -0.18 -9.71
C PRO A 270 24.33 0.89 -10.57
N GLN A 271 25.32 1.58 -9.98
CA GLN A 271 26.20 2.53 -10.68
C GLN A 271 27.12 1.84 -11.71
#